data_AF-A0A2R6GTQ1-F1
#
_entry.id   AF-A0A2R6GTQ1-F1
#
_cell.length_a   1.000
_cell.length_b   1.000
_cell.length_c   1.000
_cell.angle_alpha   90.00
_cell.angle_beta   90.00
_cell.angle_gamma   90.00
#
_symmetry.space_group_name_H-M   'P 1'
#
loop_
_entity.id
_entity.type
_entity.pdbx_description
1 polymer ?
#
loop_
_entity_poly.entity_id
_entity_poly.type
_entity_poly.pdbx_seq_one_letter_code
_entity_poly.pdbx_strand_id
1 'polypeptide(L)'
;MYRLGHQGASLVAYAPLGLALLLLGQPALAAVGGAVSLGLASLPDIDQRLPGVQHRGVTHTLAFALAVGTALGAVGWLLGRDAGARTAAEFATVGFAVGTVAIVSHLLADVITPMGITPFWPLSKRHYTLDVCRAENRLANYALLGIGLAVTVAVLAVTR
;
A
#
# COMPACT_ATOMS: atom_id res chain seq x y z
N MET A 1 10.40 -7.35 -3.16
CA MET A 1 10.31 -8.47 -2.18
C MET A 1 9.46 -9.58 -2.81
N TYR A 2 9.20 -10.71 -2.14
CA TYR A 2 8.14 -11.61 -2.59
C TYR A 2 6.81 -11.23 -1.95
N ARG A 3 5.72 -11.86 -2.43
CA ARG A 3 4.34 -11.52 -2.04
C ARG A 3 4.13 -11.41 -0.53
N LEU A 4 4.67 -12.35 0.25
CA LEU A 4 4.54 -12.34 1.71
C LEU A 4 5.22 -11.13 2.35
N GLY A 5 6.43 -10.77 1.89
CA GLY A 5 7.12 -9.57 2.36
C GLY A 5 6.36 -8.28 2.03
N HIS A 6 5.77 -8.20 0.83
CA HIS A 6 4.93 -7.07 0.45
C HIS A 6 3.64 -6.98 1.27
N GLN A 7 2.99 -8.11 1.56
CA GLN A 7 1.82 -8.14 2.43
C GLN A 7 2.17 -7.70 3.86
N GLY A 8 3.30 -8.14 4.39
CA GLY A 8 3.81 -7.68 5.68
C GLY A 8 4.03 -6.16 5.72
N ALA A 9 4.73 -5.62 4.72
CA ALA A 9 4.94 -4.18 4.59
C ALA A 9 3.62 -3.41 4.45
N SER A 10 2.65 -3.95 3.69
CA SER A 10 1.31 -3.38 3.57
C SER A 10 0.59 -3.29 4.91
N LEU A 11 0.65 -4.34 5.74
CA LEU A 11 0.02 -4.31 7.06
C LEU A 11 0.64 -3.22 7.95
N VAL A 12 1.97 -3.12 7.97
CA VAL A 12 2.68 -2.11 8.76
C VAL A 12 2.32 -0.69 8.29
N ALA A 13 2.37 -0.44 6.98
CA ALA A 13 2.09 0.88 6.42
C ALA A 13 0.61 1.27 6.54
N TYR A 14 -0.30 0.31 6.45
CA TYR A 14 -1.74 0.53 6.61
C TYR A 14 -2.16 0.76 8.07
N ALA A 15 -1.43 0.22 9.04
CA ALA A 15 -1.82 0.21 10.45
C ALA A 15 -2.22 1.59 11.01
N PRO A 16 -1.52 2.70 10.75
CA PRO A 16 -1.94 4.02 11.23
C PRO A 16 -3.29 4.47 10.66
N LEU A 17 -3.56 4.19 9.38
CA LEU A 17 -4.83 4.51 8.73
C LEU A 17 -5.97 3.64 9.28
N GLY A 18 -5.73 2.33 9.42
CA GLY A 18 -6.68 1.41 10.05
C GLY A 18 -7.03 1.81 11.48
N LEU A 19 -6.03 2.18 12.28
CA LEU A 19 -6.22 2.68 13.65
C LEU A 19 -7.07 3.96 13.66
N ALA A 20 -6.75 4.94 12.80
CA ALA A 20 -7.52 6.18 12.72
C ALA A 20 -9.00 5.92 12.38
N LEU A 21 -9.28 5.03 11.42
CA LEU A 21 -10.65 4.65 11.07
C LEU A 21 -11.38 3.96 12.23
N LEU A 22 -10.71 3.09 12.97
CA LEU A 22 -11.30 2.44 14.15
C LEU A 22 -11.63 3.45 15.26
N LEU A 23 -10.72 4.39 15.55
CA LEU A 23 -10.94 5.45 16.54
C LEU A 23 -12.07 6.42 16.13
N LEU A 24 -12.31 6.58 14.83
CA LEU A 24 -13.43 7.35 14.28
C LEU A 24 -14.76 6.57 14.26
N GLY A 25 -14.79 5.34 14.78
CA GLY A 25 -15.99 4.51 14.79
C GLY A 25 -16.35 3.92 13.42
N GLN A 26 -15.36 3.73 12.54
CA GLN A 26 -15.55 3.25 11.17
C GLN A 26 -14.92 1.86 10.93
N PRO A 27 -15.31 0.81 11.69
CA PRO A 27 -14.66 -0.49 11.63
C PRO A 27 -14.84 -1.19 10.26
N ALA A 28 -15.96 -0.96 9.58
CA ALA A 28 -16.20 -1.53 8.25
C ALA A 28 -15.21 -0.95 7.21
N LEU A 29 -15.01 0.38 7.22
CA LEU A 29 -14.03 1.03 6.35
C LEU A 29 -12.60 0.60 6.70
N ALA A 30 -12.28 0.46 8.00
CA ALA A 30 -10.99 -0.04 8.45
C ALA A 30 -10.71 -1.47 7.92
N ALA A 31 -11.69 -2.36 7.99
CA ALA A 31 -11.55 -3.74 7.50
C ALA A 31 -11.45 -3.81 5.97
N VAL A 32 -12.34 -3.12 5.25
CA VAL A 32 -12.33 -3.07 3.78
C VAL A 32 -11.05 -2.44 3.26
N GLY A 33 -10.62 -1.32 3.85
CA GLY A 33 -9.37 -0.66 3.48
C GLY A 33 -8.15 -1.56 3.67
N GLY A 34 -8.11 -2.32 4.76
CA GLY A 34 -7.03 -3.28 5.02
C GLY A 34 -7.01 -4.42 4.01
N ALA A 35 -8.19 -4.97 3.68
CA ALA A 35 -8.32 -6.01 2.66
C ALA A 35 -7.90 -5.53 1.27
N VAL A 36 -8.31 -4.31 0.88
CA VAL A 36 -7.89 -3.69 -0.38
C VAL A 36 -6.39 -3.45 -0.39
N SER A 37 -5.81 -2.90 0.69
CA SER A 37 -4.38 -2.67 0.79
C SER A 37 -3.57 -3.97 0.63
N LEU A 38 -3.98 -5.04 1.30
CA LEU A 38 -3.38 -6.37 1.16
C LEU A 38 -3.50 -6.94 -0.26
N GLY A 39 -4.66 -6.74 -0.90
CA GLY A 39 -4.92 -7.19 -2.27
C GLY A 39 -4.03 -6.49 -3.29
N LEU A 40 -3.74 -5.21 -3.06
CA LEU A 40 -2.91 -4.37 -3.94
C LEU A 40 -1.42 -4.38 -3.59
N ALA A 41 -1.00 -5.06 -2.52
CA ALA A 41 0.37 -5.03 -2.01
C ALA A 41 1.45 -5.43 -3.04
N SER A 42 1.09 -6.22 -4.06
CA SER A 42 1.98 -6.61 -5.16
C SER A 42 1.53 -6.07 -6.53
N LEU A 43 0.66 -5.05 -6.55
CA LEU A 43 0.16 -4.48 -7.80
C LEU A 43 1.30 -3.95 -8.71
N PRO A 44 2.32 -3.22 -8.21
CA PRO A 44 3.38 -2.70 -9.07
C PRO A 44 4.12 -3.78 -9.88
N ASP A 45 4.30 -4.99 -9.31
CA ASP A 45 4.95 -6.13 -9.96
C ASP A 45 4.14 -6.76 -11.11
N ILE A 46 2.96 -6.22 -11.43
CA ILE A 46 2.28 -6.58 -12.68
C ILE A 46 3.13 -6.20 -13.90
N ASP A 47 4.03 -5.22 -13.77
CA ASP A 47 4.98 -4.81 -14.81
C ASP A 47 5.85 -5.96 -15.35
N GLN A 48 6.19 -6.95 -14.53
CA GLN A 48 6.94 -8.14 -14.94
C GLN A 48 6.20 -8.98 -15.98
N ARG A 49 4.88 -8.77 -16.13
CA ARG A 49 4.02 -9.47 -17.09
C ARG A 49 3.53 -8.56 -18.23
N LEU A 50 3.86 -7.28 -18.22
CA LEU A 50 3.39 -6.30 -19.21
C LEU A 50 4.47 -6.07 -20.29
N PRO A 51 4.23 -6.47 -21.54
CA PRO A 51 5.17 -6.20 -22.63
C PRO A 51 5.43 -4.70 -22.78
N GLY A 52 6.71 -4.33 -22.87
CA GLY A 52 7.12 -2.93 -23.05
C GLY A 52 7.15 -2.09 -21.77
N VAL A 53 6.77 -2.64 -20.61
CA VAL A 53 6.93 -1.96 -19.31
C VAL A 53 8.18 -2.48 -18.63
N GLN A 54 9.07 -1.56 -18.24
CA GLN A 54 10.27 -1.92 -17.48
C GLN A 54 9.90 -2.25 -16.03
N HIS A 55 10.41 -3.38 -15.52
CA HIS A 55 10.26 -3.71 -14.12
C HIS A 55 10.94 -2.64 -13.25
N ARG A 56 10.23 -2.15 -12.24
CA ARG A 56 10.64 -1.00 -11.40
C ARG A 56 10.79 0.33 -12.13
N GLY A 57 10.09 0.45 -13.25
CA GLY A 57 9.89 1.70 -13.98
C GLY A 57 8.67 2.47 -13.44
N VAL A 58 7.74 2.76 -14.34
CA VAL A 58 6.58 3.65 -14.07
C VAL A 58 5.72 3.17 -12.90
N THR A 59 5.55 1.87 -12.72
CA THR A 59 4.76 1.20 -11.66
C THR A 59 5.37 1.36 -10.27
N HIS A 60 6.67 1.64 -10.17
CA HIS A 60 7.39 1.76 -8.89
C HIS A 60 7.71 3.23 -8.56
N THR A 61 6.72 4.10 -8.79
CA THR A 61 6.83 5.55 -8.56
C THR A 61 5.74 6.07 -7.62
N LEU A 62 6.00 7.23 -7.01
CA LEU A 62 4.98 7.97 -6.26
C LEU A 62 3.87 8.48 -7.18
N ALA A 63 4.17 8.77 -8.45
CA ALA A 63 3.14 9.12 -9.43
C ALA A 63 2.16 7.96 -9.64
N PHE A 64 2.64 6.72 -9.74
CA PHE A 64 1.78 5.54 -9.80
C PHE A 64 0.98 5.34 -8.51
N ALA A 65 1.60 5.57 -7.34
CA ALA A 65 0.89 5.53 -6.07
C ALA A 65 -0.29 6.52 -6.03
N LEU A 66 -0.07 7.76 -6.47
CA LEU A 66 -1.10 8.78 -6.56
C LEU A 66 -2.16 8.44 -7.61
N ALA A 67 -1.78 7.82 -8.73
CA ALA A 67 -2.74 7.38 -9.75
C ALA A 67 -3.68 6.29 -9.22
N VAL A 68 -3.13 5.27 -8.55
CA VAL A 68 -3.91 4.20 -7.91
C VAL A 68 -4.78 4.75 -6.78
N GLY A 69 -4.24 5.63 -5.94
CA GLY A 69 -4.99 6.36 -4.93
C GLY A 69 -6.16 7.13 -5.55
N THR A 70 -5.91 7.93 -6.58
CA THR A 70 -6.95 8.70 -7.28
C THR A 70 -8.04 7.80 -7.86
N ALA A 71 -7.66 6.67 -8.47
CA ALA A 71 -8.61 5.70 -8.99
C ALA A 71 -9.50 5.12 -7.88
N LEU A 72 -8.92 4.71 -6.74
CA LEU A 72 -9.71 4.22 -5.61
C LEU A 72 -10.53 5.30 -4.91
N GLY A 73 -10.05 6.55 -4.90
CA GLY A 73 -10.83 7.70 -4.43
C GLY A 73 -12.05 7.96 -5.32
N ALA A 74 -11.90 7.85 -6.65
CA ALA A 74 -13.02 7.94 -7.57
C ALA A 74 -14.03 6.80 -7.36
N VAL A 75 -13.56 5.56 -7.14
CA VAL A 75 -14.44 4.44 -6.77
C VAL A 75 -15.18 4.74 -5.45
N GLY A 76 -14.47 5.21 -4.43
CA GLY A 76 -15.07 5.60 -3.15
C GLY A 76 -16.15 6.68 -3.31
N TRP A 77 -15.89 7.72 -4.09
CA TRP A 77 -16.88 8.74 -4.43
C TRP A 77 -18.13 8.13 -5.06
N LEU A 78 -17.94 7.28 -6.08
CA LEU A 78 -19.03 6.63 -6.80
C LEU A 78 -19.90 5.75 -5.89
N LEU A 79 -19.30 5.09 -4.90
CA LEU A 79 -20.01 4.27 -3.92
C LEU A 79 -20.76 5.11 -2.88
N GLY A 80 -20.26 6.30 -2.52
CA GLY A 80 -20.86 7.15 -1.51
C GLY A 80 -21.84 8.20 -2.04
N ARG A 81 -21.85 8.47 -3.36
CA ARG A 81 -22.61 9.60 -3.96
C ARG A 81 -24.11 9.57 -3.71
N ASP A 82 -24.72 8.40 -3.69
CA ASP A 82 -26.18 8.27 -3.48
C ASP A 82 -26.58 8.45 -2.01
N ALA A 83 -25.61 8.36 -1.08
CA ALA A 83 -25.77 8.65 0.34
C ALA A 83 -25.48 10.12 0.71
N GLY A 84 -25.15 10.97 -0.28
CA GLY A 84 -24.91 12.40 -0.12
C GLY A 84 -23.43 12.81 -0.20
N ALA A 85 -23.21 14.11 -0.44
CA ALA A 85 -21.89 14.67 -0.74
C ALA A 85 -20.84 14.44 0.37
N ARG A 86 -21.26 14.44 1.65
CA ARG A 86 -20.35 14.20 2.78
C ARG A 86 -19.82 12.77 2.77
N THR A 87 -20.70 11.77 2.63
CA THR A 87 -20.34 10.35 2.55
C THR A 87 -19.50 10.06 1.32
N ALA A 88 -19.83 10.66 0.18
CA ALA A 88 -19.03 10.54 -1.04
C ALA A 88 -17.60 11.08 -0.84
N ALA A 89 -17.45 12.25 -0.22
CA ALA A 89 -16.14 12.83 0.07
C ALA A 89 -15.34 11.99 1.06
N GLU A 90 -16.00 11.43 2.07
CA GLU A 90 -15.39 10.52 3.04
C GLU A 90 -14.85 9.25 2.38
N PHE A 91 -15.69 8.54 1.62
CA PHE A 91 -15.29 7.32 0.92
C PHE A 91 -14.20 7.59 -0.12
N ALA A 92 -14.26 8.73 -0.80
CA ALA A 92 -13.22 9.15 -1.73
C ALA A 92 -11.88 9.38 -1.01
N THR A 93 -11.91 10.04 0.14
CA THR A 93 -10.71 10.29 0.96
C THR A 93 -10.11 8.99 1.46
N VAL A 94 -10.94 8.08 1.97
CA VAL A 94 -10.49 6.76 2.44
C VAL A 94 -9.94 5.92 1.29
N GLY A 95 -10.65 5.86 0.16
CA GLY A 95 -10.20 5.15 -1.04
C GLY A 95 -8.85 5.67 -1.55
N PHE A 96 -8.68 6.99 -1.59
CA PHE A 96 -7.43 7.63 -1.96
C PHE A 96 -6.28 7.26 -1.02
N ALA A 97 -6.52 7.36 0.29
CA ALA A 97 -5.52 7.03 1.30
C ALA A 97 -5.12 5.54 1.23
N VAL A 98 -6.09 4.64 1.15
CA VAL A 98 -5.86 3.18 1.04
C VAL A 98 -5.03 2.86 -0.20
N GLY A 99 -5.43 3.36 -1.37
CA GLY A 99 -4.73 3.07 -2.62
C GLY A 99 -3.31 3.61 -2.65
N THR A 100 -3.11 4.84 -2.16
CA THR A 100 -1.79 5.45 -2.09
C THR A 100 -0.88 4.68 -1.13
N VAL A 101 -1.37 4.36 0.08
CA VAL A 101 -0.61 3.62 1.10
C VAL A 101 -0.23 2.23 0.62
N ALA A 102 -1.12 1.52 -0.10
CA ALA A 102 -0.85 0.19 -0.62
C ALA A 102 0.32 0.17 -1.61
N ILE A 103 0.42 1.18 -2.49
CA ILE A 103 1.55 1.29 -3.41
C ILE A 103 2.80 1.76 -2.68
N VAL A 104 2.69 2.74 -1.79
CA VAL A 104 3.84 3.20 -0.99
C VAL A 104 4.43 2.06 -0.16
N SER A 105 3.61 1.17 0.41
CA SER A 105 4.11 0.01 1.14
C SER A 105 4.92 -0.95 0.26
N HIS A 106 4.51 -1.11 -1.01
CA HIS A 106 5.27 -1.86 -1.99
C HIS A 106 6.64 -1.21 -2.26
N LEU A 107 6.66 0.11 -2.49
CA LEU A 107 7.89 0.87 -2.72
C LEU A 107 8.85 0.75 -1.53
N LEU A 108 8.34 0.88 -0.30
CA LEU A 108 9.13 0.73 0.91
C LEU A 108 9.73 -0.68 1.03
N ALA A 109 8.96 -1.73 0.72
CA ALA A 109 9.47 -3.10 0.70
C ALA A 109 10.57 -3.30 -0.36
N ASP A 110 10.48 -2.62 -1.50
CA ASP A 110 11.48 -2.72 -2.56
C ASP A 110 12.75 -1.91 -2.30
N VAL A 111 12.65 -0.78 -1.59
CA VAL A 111 13.81 -0.01 -1.08
C VAL A 111 14.68 -0.88 -0.16
N ILE A 112 14.11 -1.80 0.60
CA ILE A 112 14.87 -2.73 1.47
C ILE A 112 15.82 -3.63 0.65
N THR A 113 15.50 -3.88 -0.63
CA THR A 113 16.25 -4.81 -1.49
C THR A 113 17.35 -4.13 -2.30
N PRO A 114 18.45 -4.84 -2.65
CA PRO A 114 19.55 -4.28 -3.44
C PRO A 114 19.10 -3.64 -4.77
N MET A 115 18.07 -4.20 -5.41
CA MET A 115 17.58 -3.69 -6.69
C MET A 115 16.98 -2.27 -6.58
N GLY A 116 16.47 -1.87 -5.40
CA GLY A 116 15.97 -0.52 -5.12
C GLY A 116 14.88 -0.01 -6.07
N ILE A 117 14.61 1.30 -6.05
CA ILE A 117 13.63 1.98 -6.92
C ILE A 117 14.05 3.41 -7.25
N THR A 118 13.40 4.03 -8.24
CA THR A 118 13.49 5.47 -8.55
C THR A 118 12.12 6.15 -8.36
N PRO A 119 11.70 6.42 -7.11
CA PRO A 119 10.30 6.72 -6.78
C PRO A 119 9.81 8.05 -7.37
N PHE A 120 10.72 8.97 -7.68
CA PHE A 120 10.43 10.30 -8.21
C PHE A 120 10.55 10.39 -9.74
N TRP A 121 10.71 9.28 -10.45
CA TRP A 121 10.68 9.30 -11.90
C TRP A 121 9.31 9.78 -12.41
N PRO A 122 9.22 10.59 -13.48
CA PRO A 122 10.31 11.05 -14.36
C PRO A 122 11.02 12.34 -13.90
N LEU A 123 10.59 12.96 -12.79
CA LEU A 123 11.15 14.22 -12.30
C LEU A 123 12.58 14.08 -11.80
N SER A 124 12.94 12.91 -11.27
CA SER A 124 14.29 12.59 -10.82
C SER A 124 14.64 11.14 -11.09
N LYS A 125 15.90 10.91 -11.50
CA LYS A 125 16.48 9.57 -11.70
C LYS A 125 17.22 9.06 -10.46
N ARG A 126 17.11 9.75 -9.31
CA ARG A 126 17.78 9.31 -8.07
C ARG A 126 17.27 7.94 -7.65
N HIS A 127 18.20 7.00 -7.49
CA HIS A 127 17.93 5.63 -7.08
C HIS A 127 18.03 5.50 -5.56
N TYR A 128 17.10 4.75 -4.97
CA TYR A 128 16.98 4.53 -3.53
C TYR A 128 17.00 3.03 -3.25
N THR A 129 17.96 2.61 -2.44
CA THR A 129 18.08 1.25 -1.90
C THR A 129 18.76 1.31 -0.53
N LEU A 130 18.36 0.42 0.37
CA LEU A 130 19.03 0.18 1.65
C LEU A 130 19.93 -1.07 1.60
N ASP A 131 19.81 -1.90 0.57
CA ASP A 131 20.56 -3.15 0.38
C ASP A 131 20.67 -4.02 1.66
N VAL A 132 19.54 -4.19 2.36
CA VAL A 132 19.51 -4.93 3.63
C VAL A 132 19.44 -6.43 3.39
N CYS A 133 18.61 -6.86 2.43
CA CYS A 133 18.48 -8.27 2.07
C CYS A 133 17.94 -8.44 0.66
N ARG A 134 18.29 -9.58 0.03
CA ARG A 134 17.73 -9.93 -1.29
C ARG A 134 16.23 -10.21 -1.20
N ALA A 135 15.52 -9.90 -2.28
CA ALA A 135 14.07 -10.13 -2.38
C ALA A 135 13.65 -11.59 -2.11
N GLU A 136 14.51 -12.55 -2.47
CA GLU A 136 14.31 -13.99 -2.29
C GLU A 136 14.60 -14.49 -0.87
N ASN A 137 15.10 -13.64 0.04
CA ASN A 137 15.40 -14.02 1.41
C ASN A 137 14.11 -14.43 2.15
N ARG A 138 13.95 -15.74 2.36
CA ARG A 138 12.75 -16.30 2.99
C ARG A 138 12.53 -15.76 4.40
N LEU A 139 13.59 -15.66 5.20
CA LEU A 139 13.49 -15.14 6.57
C LEU A 139 12.99 -13.69 6.59
N ALA A 140 13.52 -12.84 5.71
CA ALA A 140 13.09 -11.44 5.62
C ALA A 140 11.60 -11.31 5.22
N ASN A 141 11.14 -12.12 4.26
CA ASN A 141 9.73 -12.11 3.84
C ASN A 141 8.80 -12.55 4.98
N TYR A 142 9.14 -13.61 5.72
CA TYR A 142 8.35 -14.05 6.87
C TYR A 142 8.45 -13.10 8.06
N ALA A 143 9.61 -12.48 8.29
CA ALA A 143 9.79 -11.48 9.34
C ALA A 143 8.91 -10.24 9.09
N LEU A 144 8.92 -9.70 7.87
CA LEU A 144 8.03 -8.60 7.49
C LEU A 144 6.56 -8.96 7.67
N LEU A 145 6.16 -10.17 7.27
CA LEU A 145 4.79 -10.65 7.49
C LEU A 145 4.46 -10.74 8.98
N GLY A 146 5.33 -11.34 9.77
CA GLY A 146 5.17 -11.48 11.23
C GLY A 146 5.04 -10.13 11.92
N ILE A 147 5.88 -9.15 11.57
CA ILE A 147 5.80 -7.77 12.08
C ILE A 147 4.46 -7.13 11.69
N GLY A 148 4.05 -7.25 10.42
CA GLY A 148 2.77 -6.72 9.95
C GLY A 148 1.57 -7.29 10.72
N LEU A 149 1.57 -8.60 10.96
CA LEU A 149 0.53 -9.26 11.77
C LEU A 149 0.57 -8.77 13.23
N ALA A 150 1.74 -8.68 13.85
CA ALA A 150 1.89 -8.20 15.21
C ALA A 150 1.39 -6.76 15.39
N VAL A 151 1.73 -5.87 14.45
CA VAL A 151 1.24 -4.48 14.44
C VAL A 151 -0.28 -4.44 14.26
N THR A 152 -0.84 -5.28 13.39
CA THR A 152 -2.29 -5.37 13.19
C THR A 152 -3.00 -5.82 14.47
N VAL A 153 -2.48 -6.83 15.16
CA VAL A 153 -3.00 -7.29 16.45
C VAL A 153 -2.91 -6.18 17.51
N ALA A 154 -1.79 -5.45 17.55
CA ALA A 154 -1.61 -4.33 18.48
C ALA A 154 -2.64 -3.22 18.23
N VAL A 155 -2.90 -2.86 16.97
CA VAL A 155 -3.97 -1.90 16.61
C VAL A 155 -5.32 -2.38 17.15
N LEU A 156 -5.67 -3.64 16.91
CA LEU A 156 -6.94 -4.19 17.40
C LEU A 156 -7.01 -4.28 18.92
N ALA A 157 -5.89 -4.40 19.62
CA ALA A 157 -5.85 -4.49 21.08
C ALA A 157 -6.11 -3.13 21.75
N VAL A 158 -5.68 -2.02 21.13
CA VAL A 158 -5.84 -0.66 21.69
C VAL A 158 -7.16 0.02 21.30
N THR A 159 -7.91 -0.56 20.37
CA THR A 159 -9.23 -0.05 19.93
C THR A 159 -10.40 -0.84 20.52
N ARG A 160 -10.15 -1.68 21.53
CA ARG A 160 -11.16 -2.44 22.27
C ARG A 160 -11.71 -1.65 23.45
#